data_AF-A0AAW3LUL7-F1
#
_entry.id   AF-A0AAW3LUL7-F1
#
_cell.length_a   1.000
_cell.length_b   1.000
_cell.length_c   1.000
_cell.angle_alpha   90.00
_cell.angle_beta   90.00
_cell.angle_gamma   90.00
#
_symmetry.space_group_name_H-M   'P 1'
#
loop_
_entity.id
_entity.type
_entity.pdbx_description
1 polymer ?
#
loop_
_entity_poly.entity_id
_entity_poly.type
_entity_poly.pdbx_seq_one_letter_code
_entity_poly.pdbx_strand_id
1 'polypeptide(L)'
;MNHLKMLFFVSSILVSASVWAESGGDRVIERMEGLRDKAEATLMKAEQAPEGERHVHMAEHMKMLGDIMSQLHNDHPDASMSPQQHLAWMEKHDKIVDDVLRQMQREHKLMLSENHQ
;
A
#
# COMPACT_ATOMS: atom_id res chain seq x y z
N MET A 1 -63.03 -23.13 -2.09
CA MET A 1 -61.83 -23.13 -2.95
C MET A 1 -60.72 -22.35 -2.24
N ASN A 2 -59.91 -23.00 -1.39
CA ASN A 2 -58.88 -22.34 -0.57
C ASN A 2 -57.62 -23.21 -0.51
N HIS A 3 -56.71 -23.10 -1.49
CA HIS A 3 -55.38 -23.76 -1.43
C HIS A 3 -54.26 -22.91 -2.06
N LEU A 4 -54.35 -21.57 -2.04
CA LEU A 4 -53.30 -20.70 -2.62
C LEU A 4 -52.39 -20.06 -1.56
N LYS A 5 -52.40 -20.53 -0.32
CA LYS A 5 -51.52 -20.05 0.74
C LYS A 5 -50.64 -21.19 1.23
N MET A 6 -49.47 -21.36 0.63
CA MET A 6 -48.22 -21.82 1.28
C MET A 6 -47.17 -22.16 0.22
N LEU A 7 -46.55 -21.14 -0.38
CA LEU A 7 -45.30 -21.32 -1.14
C LEU A 7 -44.39 -20.10 -0.94
N PHE A 8 -44.18 -19.71 0.31
CA PHE A 8 -43.15 -18.73 0.64
C PHE A 8 -42.65 -19.02 2.03
N PHE A 9 -41.81 -20.02 2.23
CA PHE A 9 -40.83 -20.02 3.31
C PHE A 9 -39.79 -21.10 3.01
N VAL A 10 -38.52 -20.77 3.25
CA VAL A 10 -37.33 -21.64 3.20
C VAL A 10 -36.67 -21.80 1.82
N SER A 11 -35.93 -20.76 1.40
CA SER A 11 -34.64 -20.97 0.74
C SER A 11 -33.64 -20.08 1.44
N SER A 12 -32.79 -20.72 2.23
CA SER A 12 -31.83 -20.13 3.14
C SER A 12 -30.88 -19.21 2.39
N ILE A 13 -30.82 -17.95 2.83
CA ILE A 13 -29.67 -17.09 2.56
C ILE A 13 -28.50 -17.75 3.29
N LEU A 14 -27.70 -18.54 2.57
CA LEU A 14 -26.32 -18.82 2.94
C LEU A 14 -25.60 -17.47 2.84
N VAL A 15 -25.69 -16.67 3.90
CA VAL A 15 -24.74 -15.61 4.16
C VAL A 15 -23.42 -16.34 4.39
N SER A 16 -22.68 -16.57 3.30
CA SER A 16 -21.25 -16.82 3.38
C SER A 16 -20.67 -15.60 4.07
N ALA A 17 -20.56 -15.68 5.40
CA ALA A 17 -19.66 -14.85 6.14
C ALA A 17 -18.29 -15.19 5.57
N SER A 18 -17.83 -14.35 4.63
CA SER A 18 -16.42 -14.22 4.34
C SER A 18 -15.80 -13.82 5.66
N VAL A 19 -15.42 -14.81 6.47
CA VAL A 19 -14.46 -14.63 7.54
C VAL A 19 -13.21 -14.21 6.81
N TRP A 20 -13.07 -12.90 6.63
CA TRP A 20 -11.80 -12.28 6.34
C TRP A 20 -10.97 -12.58 7.57
N ALA A 21 -10.33 -13.74 7.54
CA ALA A 21 -9.19 -14.01 8.39
C ALA A 21 -8.16 -12.97 7.97
N GLU A 22 -8.21 -11.81 8.63
CA GLU A 22 -7.18 -10.79 8.66
C GLU A 22 -5.90 -11.47 9.15
N SER A 23 -5.22 -12.15 8.23
CA SER A 23 -3.93 -12.76 8.49
C SER A 23 -2.96 -11.64 8.85
N GLY A 24 -2.00 -11.89 9.75
CA GLY A 24 -1.05 -10.87 10.18
C GLY A 24 -0.29 -10.18 9.03
N GLY A 25 -0.16 -10.86 7.88
CA GLY A 25 0.43 -10.30 6.66
C GLY A 25 -0.36 -9.12 6.07
N ASP A 26 -1.70 -9.13 6.12
CA ASP A 26 -2.50 -8.01 5.60
C ASP A 26 -2.28 -6.72 6.39
N ARG A 27 -2.04 -6.82 7.71
CA ARG A 27 -1.77 -5.66 8.57
C ARG A 27 -0.40 -5.03 8.30
N VAL A 28 0.59 -5.83 7.91
CA VAL A 28 1.93 -5.34 7.55
C VAL A 28 1.86 -4.58 6.23
N ILE A 29 1.19 -5.14 5.22
CA ILE A 29 1.03 -4.50 3.92
C ILE A 29 0.23 -3.19 4.02
N GLU A 30 -0.88 -3.17 4.76
CA GLU A 30 -1.66 -1.94 4.99
C GLU A 30 -0.81 -0.84 5.67
N ARG A 31 0.04 -1.24 6.63
CA ARG A 31 0.99 -0.30 7.24
C ARG A 31 1.99 0.24 6.22
N MET A 32 2.51 -0.60 5.32
CA MET A 32 3.45 -0.17 4.27
C MET A 32 2.79 0.79 3.29
N GLU A 33 1.55 0.53 2.87
CA GLU A 33 0.77 1.46 2.04
C GLU A 33 0.62 2.81 2.73
N GLY A 34 0.28 2.82 4.02
CA GLY A 34 0.17 4.07 4.80
C GLY A 34 1.49 4.82 4.96
N LEU A 35 2.64 4.12 5.02
CA LEU A 35 3.96 4.76 5.03
C LEU A 35 4.32 5.32 3.65
N ARG A 36 4.08 4.57 2.58
CA ARG A 36 4.25 5.01 1.20
C ARG A 36 3.44 6.27 0.90
N ASP A 37 2.19 6.33 1.34
CA ASP A 37 1.31 7.49 1.09
C ASP A 37 1.80 8.74 1.85
N LYS A 38 2.38 8.56 3.03
CA LYS A 38 3.03 9.66 3.78
C LYS A 38 4.30 10.14 3.09
N ALA A 39 5.10 9.21 2.55
CA ALA A 39 6.27 9.58 1.76
C ALA A 39 5.85 10.37 0.51
N GLU A 40 4.85 9.90 -0.23
CA GLU A 40 4.28 10.62 -1.38
C GLU A 40 3.87 12.04 -1.01
N ALA A 41 3.10 12.20 0.07
CA ALA A 41 2.66 13.52 0.53
C ALA A 41 3.83 14.44 0.91
N THR A 42 4.93 13.88 1.42
CA THR A 42 6.15 14.63 1.76
C THR A 42 6.91 15.05 0.49
N LEU A 43 7.01 14.16 -0.50
CA LEU A 43 7.58 14.48 -1.81
C LEU A 43 6.77 15.57 -2.53
N MET A 44 5.44 15.49 -2.50
CA MET A 44 4.58 16.53 -3.08
C MET A 44 4.81 17.91 -2.44
N LYS A 45 5.06 17.97 -1.13
CA LYS A 45 5.44 19.23 -0.46
C LYS A 45 6.79 19.73 -0.96
N ALA A 46 7.77 18.84 -1.14
CA ALA A 46 9.06 19.21 -1.71
C ALA A 46 8.92 19.78 -3.14
N GLU A 47 8.12 19.13 -3.99
CA GLU A 47 7.86 19.57 -5.37
C GLU A 47 7.14 20.94 -5.44
N GLN A 48 6.29 21.24 -4.46
CA GLN A 48 5.53 22.48 -4.38
C GLN A 48 6.28 23.61 -3.66
N ALA A 49 7.34 23.29 -2.91
CA ALA A 49 8.10 24.28 -2.16
C ALA A 49 8.93 25.20 -3.09
N PRO A 50 9.21 26.45 -2.66
CA PRO A 50 10.12 27.33 -3.36
C PRO A 50 11.51 26.71 -3.53
N GLU A 51 12.18 27.07 -4.63
CA GLU A 51 13.58 26.72 -4.87
C GLU A 51 14.44 27.21 -3.68
N GLY A 52 15.33 26.36 -3.18
CA GLY A 52 16.08 26.63 -1.95
C GLY A 52 15.41 26.17 -0.64
N GLU A 53 14.10 25.91 -0.60
CA GLU A 53 13.40 25.36 0.59
C GLU A 53 13.06 23.86 0.43
N ARG A 54 13.12 23.34 -0.80
CA ARG A 54 12.77 21.94 -1.13
C ARG A 54 13.62 20.92 -0.36
N HIS A 55 14.88 21.25 -0.08
CA HIS A 55 15.85 20.35 0.55
C HIS A 55 15.41 19.84 1.93
N VAL A 56 14.65 20.63 2.69
CA VAL A 56 14.14 20.23 4.00
C VAL A 56 13.17 19.06 3.86
N HIS A 57 12.23 19.16 2.90
CA HIS A 57 11.24 18.12 2.63
C HIS A 57 11.84 16.90 1.94
N MET A 58 12.84 17.08 1.05
CA MET A 58 13.55 15.96 0.42
C MET A 58 14.34 15.14 1.45
N ALA A 59 15.01 15.77 2.41
CA ALA A 59 15.74 15.05 3.46
C ALA A 59 14.79 14.16 4.31
N GLU A 60 13.61 14.68 4.64
CA GLU A 60 12.58 13.92 5.33
C GLU A 60 12.04 12.77 4.47
N HIS A 61 11.73 13.03 3.20
CA HIS A 61 11.26 12.02 2.26
C HIS A 61 12.27 10.89 2.06
N MET A 62 13.56 11.20 1.87
CA MET A 62 14.64 10.19 1.77
C MET A 62 14.73 9.28 2.98
N LYS A 63 14.60 9.86 4.18
CA LYS A 63 14.57 9.06 5.41
C LYS A 63 13.38 8.10 5.40
N MET A 64 12.18 8.58 5.06
CA MET A 64 10.99 7.74 4.98
C MET A 64 11.16 6.61 3.95
N LEU A 65 11.70 6.91 2.77
CA LEU A 65 11.94 5.89 1.74
C LEU A 65 12.98 4.85 2.16
N GLY A 66 14.04 5.25 2.85
CA GLY A 66 15.01 4.32 3.44
C GLY A 66 14.35 3.36 4.43
N ASP A 67 13.51 3.90 5.33
CA ASP A 67 12.79 3.11 6.33
C ASP A 67 11.76 2.15 5.69
N ILE A 68 11.06 2.60 4.65
CA ILE A 68 10.10 1.78 3.89
C ILE A 68 10.83 0.67 3.14
N MET A 69 11.90 0.99 2.41
CA MET A 69 12.63 0.01 1.63
C MET A 69 13.32 -1.04 2.51
N SER A 70 13.83 -0.62 3.67
CA SER A 70 14.37 -1.56 4.67
C SER A 70 13.29 -2.52 5.17
N GLN A 71 12.09 -2.04 5.43
CA GLN A 71 10.99 -2.89 5.86
C GLN A 71 10.50 -3.82 4.74
N LEU A 72 10.33 -3.32 3.51
CA LEU A 72 9.94 -4.13 2.34
C LEU A 72 10.96 -5.24 2.06
N HIS A 73 12.25 -4.94 2.18
CA HIS A 73 13.32 -5.92 1.99
C HIS A 73 13.29 -7.03 3.05
N ASN A 74 12.90 -6.69 4.27
CA ASN A 74 12.83 -7.62 5.39
C ASN A 74 11.43 -8.26 5.55
N ASP A 75 10.46 -7.91 4.71
CA ASP A 75 9.13 -8.51 4.75
C ASP A 75 9.06 -9.72 3.83
N HIS A 76 8.35 -10.76 4.28
CA HIS A 76 8.28 -12.04 3.59
C HIS A 76 6.86 -12.59 3.74
N PRO A 77 6.36 -13.33 2.75
CA PRO A 77 5.07 -13.99 2.90
C PRO A 77 5.15 -15.06 3.99
N ASP A 78 4.09 -15.21 4.78
CA ASP A 78 4.03 -16.24 5.81
C ASP A 78 4.06 -17.64 5.15
N ALA A 79 4.89 -18.53 5.68
CA ALA A 79 5.07 -19.89 5.15
C ALA A 79 3.79 -20.74 5.16
N SER A 80 2.80 -20.36 5.97
CA SER A 80 1.49 -20.99 6.06
C SER A 80 0.46 -20.46 5.06
N MET A 81 0.77 -19.40 4.29
CA MET A 81 -0.14 -18.87 3.26
C MET A 81 -0.45 -19.90 2.19
N SER A 82 -1.71 -19.94 1.73
CA SER A 82 -2.05 -20.69 0.52
C SER A 82 -1.38 -20.09 -0.72
N PRO A 83 -1.21 -20.84 -1.82
CA PRO A 83 -0.61 -20.32 -3.05
C PRO A 83 -1.28 -19.04 -3.58
N GLN A 84 -2.61 -18.94 -3.49
CA GLN A 84 -3.36 -17.77 -3.93
C GLN A 84 -3.09 -16.55 -3.03
N GLN A 85 -3.00 -16.75 -1.72
CA GLN A 85 -2.64 -15.67 -0.79
C GLN A 85 -1.19 -15.21 -0.99
N HIS A 86 -0.29 -16.15 -1.26
CA HIS A 86 1.10 -15.83 -1.58
C HIS A 86 1.20 -14.96 -2.85
N LEU A 87 0.46 -15.32 -3.92
CA LEU A 87 0.38 -14.52 -5.14
C LEU A 87 -0.16 -13.11 -4.88
N ALA A 88 -1.25 -13.00 -4.11
CA ALA A 88 -1.82 -11.71 -3.74
C ALA A 88 -0.86 -10.86 -2.89
N TRP A 89 -0.10 -11.48 -1.99
CA TRP A 89 0.94 -10.79 -1.23
C TRP A 89 2.05 -10.27 -2.15
N MET A 90 2.54 -11.08 -3.09
CA MET A 90 3.58 -10.66 -4.05
C MET A 90 3.12 -9.48 -4.90
N GLU A 91 1.89 -9.53 -5.42
CA GLU A 91 1.35 -8.43 -6.23
C GLU A 91 1.27 -7.12 -5.45
N LYS A 92 0.85 -7.16 -4.19
CA LYS A 92 0.83 -5.98 -3.31
C LYS A 92 2.24 -5.49 -2.98
N HIS A 93 3.17 -6.39 -2.66
CA HIS A 93 4.56 -6.06 -2.34
C HIS A 93 5.26 -5.40 -3.54
N ASP A 94 5.16 -5.99 -4.73
CA ASP A 94 5.72 -5.46 -5.98
C ASP A 94 5.17 -4.07 -6.28
N LYS A 95 3.87 -3.85 -6.07
CA LYS A 95 3.24 -2.55 -6.27
C LYS A 95 3.83 -1.48 -5.36
N ILE A 96 4.03 -1.78 -4.08
CA ILE A 96 4.59 -0.81 -3.13
C ILE A 96 6.04 -0.50 -3.49
N VAL A 97 6.82 -1.51 -3.88
CA VAL A 97 8.21 -1.32 -4.36
C VAL A 97 8.24 -0.41 -5.58
N ASP A 98 7.40 -0.66 -6.59
CA ASP A 98 7.32 0.17 -7.79
C ASP A 98 6.94 1.62 -7.47
N ASP A 99 5.94 1.84 -6.60
CA ASP A 99 5.54 3.19 -6.19
C ASP A 99 6.69 3.93 -5.46
N VAL A 100 7.40 3.26 -4.55
CA VAL A 100 8.57 3.81 -3.84
C VAL A 100 9.70 4.15 -4.82
N LEU A 101 9.99 3.29 -5.79
CA LEU A 101 11.02 3.56 -6.79
C LEU A 101 10.67 4.77 -7.67
N ARG A 102 9.40 4.94 -8.04
CA ARG A 102 8.94 6.13 -8.77
C ARG A 102 9.08 7.41 -7.94
N GLN A 103 8.81 7.34 -6.63
CA GLN A 103 9.06 8.45 -5.71
C GLN A 103 10.54 8.82 -5.65
N MET A 104 11.45 7.83 -5.55
CA MET A 104 12.89 8.08 -5.60
C MET A 104 13.33 8.76 -6.89
N GLN A 105 12.83 8.30 -8.05
CA GLN A 105 13.18 8.88 -9.35
C GLN A 105 12.74 10.35 -9.46
N ARG A 106 11.54 10.67 -8.97
CA ARG A 106 11.03 12.04 -8.94
C ARG A 106 11.86 12.94 -8.04
N GLU A 107 12.20 12.47 -6.84
CA GLU A 107 13.04 13.24 -5.94
C GLU A 107 14.44 13.46 -6.53
N HIS A 108 15.04 12.42 -7.13
CA HIS A 108 16.35 12.57 -7.78
C HIS A 108 16.31 13.61 -8.91
N LYS A 109 15.24 13.63 -9.71
CA LYS A 109 15.04 14.68 -10.72
C LYS A 109 14.94 16.07 -10.10
N LEU A 110 14.22 16.19 -8.98
CA LEU A 110 14.06 17.46 -8.25
C LEU A 110 15.42 17.97 -7.72
N MET A 111 16.23 17.07 -7.14
CA MET A 111 17.59 17.41 -6.67
C MET A 111 18.52 17.85 -7.81
N LEU A 112 18.45 17.19 -8.97
CA LEU A 112 19.26 17.57 -10.12
C LEU A 112 18.89 18.97 -10.63
N SER A 113 17.61 19.34 -10.63
CA SER A 113 17.19 20.70 -11.02
C SER A 113 17.67 21.79 -10.05
N GLU A 114 17.76 21.51 -8.74
CA GLU A 114 18.29 22.49 -7.76
C GLU A 114 19.81 22.70 -7.93
N ASN A 115 20.56 21.65 -8.28
CA ASN A 115 22.03 21.73 -8.40
C ASN A 115 22.55 22.44 -9.67
N HIS A 116 21.67 22.77 -10.61
CA HIS A 116 22.03 23.40 -11.89
C HIS A 116 21.69 24.91 -11.95
N GLN A 117 21.33 25.50 -10.81
CA GLN A 117 21.18 26.95 -10.61
C GLN A 117 22.40 27.54 -9.91
#